data_AF-A0A920TWA6-F1
#
_entry.id   AF-A0A920TWA6-F1
#
_cell.length_a   1.000
_cell.length_b   1.000
_cell.length_c   1.000
_cell.angle_alpha   90.00
_cell.angle_beta   90.00
_cell.angle_gamma   90.00
#
_symmetry.space_group_name_H-M   'P 1'
#
loop_
_entity.id
_entity.type
_entity.pdbx_description
1 polymer ?
#
loop_
_entity_poly.entity_id
_entity_poly.type
_entity_poly.pdbx_seq_one_letter_code
_entity_poly.pdbx_strand_id
1 'polypeptide(L)'
;MRLGHAGGIVVCHNGEEGIVSSDPPAMVPMIKDSSMTGDVVYLESGEMAIVSATSVVYKGISGELIKKKSRRVTPEDVLVDKSGYRHFMLKEIMEQPQSVSNAISERIDFENGLITLSEINLELPKSIVLRR
;
A
#
# COMPACT_ATOMS: atom_id res chain seq x y z
N MET A 1 -7.47 -0.99 9.75
CA MET A 1 -6.26 -0.13 9.68
C MET A 1 -5.06 -1.07 9.70
N ARG A 2 -4.27 -1.13 8.62
CA ARG A 2 -2.98 -1.84 8.64
C ARG A 2 -2.06 -1.09 9.59
N LEU A 3 -1.39 -1.79 10.51
CA LEU A 3 -0.56 -1.17 11.54
C LEU A 3 0.84 -0.73 11.03
N GLY A 4 1.03 -0.54 9.72
CA GLY A 4 2.27 0.00 9.17
C GLY A 4 2.47 -0.25 7.69
N HIS A 5 3.09 0.72 7.02
CA HIS A 5 3.60 0.65 5.64
C HIS A 5 5.11 0.98 5.57
N ALA A 6 5.87 0.61 6.60
CA ALA A 6 7.33 0.78 6.63
C ALA A 6 8.00 -0.60 6.64
N GLY A 7 8.42 -1.07 5.46
CA GLY A 7 9.21 -2.29 5.26
C GLY A 7 8.45 -3.61 5.44
N GLY A 8 7.33 -3.78 4.74
CA GLY A 8 6.57 -5.03 4.79
C GLY A 8 7.17 -6.08 3.84
N ILE A 9 7.56 -7.23 4.37
CA ILE A 9 7.91 -8.38 3.51
C ILE A 9 6.67 -8.76 2.69
N VAL A 10 6.82 -8.74 1.37
CA VAL A 10 5.80 -9.16 0.41
C VAL A 10 6.28 -10.41 -0.32
N VAL A 11 5.36 -11.36 -0.50
CA VAL A 11 5.61 -12.59 -1.24
C VAL A 11 4.65 -12.63 -2.44
N CYS A 12 5.19 -12.69 -3.65
CA CYS A 12 4.42 -12.90 -4.88
C CYS A 12 4.43 -14.38 -5.20
N HIS A 13 3.26 -14.92 -5.52
CA HIS A 13 3.10 -16.31 -5.96
C HIS A 13 3.16 -16.42 -7.46
N ASN A 14 3.83 -17.46 -7.96
CA ASN A 14 3.80 -17.90 -9.35
C ASN A 14 3.64 -19.42 -9.39
N GLY A 15 2.38 -19.88 -9.33
CA GLY A 15 2.11 -21.30 -9.14
C GLY A 15 2.66 -21.79 -7.80
N GLU A 16 3.69 -22.63 -7.84
CA GLU A 16 4.37 -23.18 -6.65
C GLU A 16 5.59 -22.36 -6.20
N GLU A 17 6.06 -21.42 -7.02
CA GLU A 17 7.22 -20.59 -6.74
C GLU A 17 6.82 -19.31 -5.97
N GLY A 18 7.66 -18.92 -5.01
CA GLY A 18 7.51 -17.67 -4.26
C GLY A 18 8.66 -16.72 -4.49
N ILE A 19 8.35 -15.46 -4.79
CA ILE A 19 9.33 -14.37 -4.88
C ILE A 19 9.15 -13.43 -3.70
N VAL A 20 10.22 -13.15 -2.97
CA VAL A 20 10.20 -12.30 -1.77
C VAL A 20 10.79 -10.93 -2.08
N SER A 21 10.11 -9.87 -1.64
CA SER A 21 10.59 -8.49 -1.72
C SER A 21 10.27 -7.72 -0.44
N SER A 22 10.97 -6.60 -0.24
CA SER A 22 10.64 -5.60 0.80
C SER A 22 9.65 -4.55 0.31
N ASP A 23 9.48 -4.42 -1.01
CA ASP A 23 8.67 -3.40 -1.65
C ASP A 23 8.08 -3.93 -2.98
N PRO A 24 6.77 -3.76 -3.26
CA PRO A 24 6.16 -4.21 -4.51
C PRO A 24 6.85 -3.73 -5.81
N PRO A 25 7.39 -2.49 -5.96
CA PRO A 25 8.04 -2.03 -7.20
C PRO A 25 9.22 -2.88 -7.66
N ALA A 26 9.96 -3.49 -6.73
CA ALA A 26 11.04 -4.39 -7.09
C ALA A 26 10.56 -5.69 -7.77
N MET A 27 9.27 -6.03 -7.65
CA MET A 27 8.67 -7.23 -8.23
C MET A 27 8.18 -7.00 -9.67
N VAL A 28 8.03 -5.75 -10.09
CA VAL A 28 7.44 -5.39 -11.39
C VAL A 28 8.18 -6.00 -12.59
N PRO A 29 9.53 -6.03 -12.65
CA PRO A 29 10.24 -6.67 -13.77
C PRO A 29 9.90 -8.15 -13.92
N MET A 30 9.66 -8.85 -12.81
CA MET A 30 9.34 -10.29 -12.79
C MET A 30 7.88 -10.54 -13.17
N ILE A 31 6.96 -9.68 -12.70
CA ILE A 31 5.52 -9.77 -13.03
C ILE A 31 5.26 -9.41 -14.50
N LYS A 32 6.03 -8.48 -15.10
CA LYS A 32 5.81 -7.99 -16.47
C LYS A 32 6.14 -9.00 -17.58
N ASP A 33 7.17 -9.83 -17.37
CA ASP A 33 7.69 -10.73 -18.40
C ASP A 33 6.98 -12.10 -18.41
N SER A 34 6.26 -12.41 -17.35
CA SER A 34 5.62 -13.70 -17.14
C SER A 34 4.09 -13.57 -17.23
N SER A 35 3.39 -14.63 -17.60
CA SER A 35 1.94 -14.80 -17.36
C SER A 35 1.59 -14.86 -15.85
N MET A 36 2.49 -14.36 -15.00
CA MET A 36 2.38 -14.27 -13.55
C MET A 36 1.18 -13.40 -13.21
N THR A 37 0.18 -14.05 -12.63
CA THR A 37 -0.86 -13.33 -11.91
C THR A 37 -0.21 -12.82 -10.64
N GLY A 38 -0.10 -11.49 -10.50
CA GLY A 38 0.54 -10.81 -9.36
C GLY A 38 -0.23 -10.98 -8.06
N ASP A 39 -0.44 -12.22 -7.63
CA ASP A 39 -1.11 -12.56 -6.39
C ASP A 39 -0.08 -12.44 -5.26
N VAL A 40 -0.12 -11.29 -4.58
CA VAL A 40 0.81 -10.94 -3.52
C VAL A 40 0.20 -11.16 -2.14
N VAL A 41 1.05 -11.55 -1.19
CA VAL A 41 0.72 -11.70 0.22
C VAL A 41 1.67 -10.82 1.02
N TYR A 42 1.11 -10.04 1.94
CA TYR A 42 1.89 -9.23 2.87
C TYR A 42 1.98 -9.94 4.21
N LEU A 43 3.20 -10.02 4.74
CA LEU A 43 3.43 -10.48 6.11
C LEU A 43 3.06 -9.38 7.10
N GLU A 44 2.39 -9.78 8.17
CA GLU A 44 2.14 -8.94 9.34
C GLU A 44 3.15 -9.21 10.45
N SER A 45 3.14 -8.37 11.47
CA SER A 45 4.02 -8.54 12.63
C SER A 45 3.80 -9.90 13.29
N GLY A 46 4.89 -10.63 13.53
CA GLY A 46 4.82 -11.97 14.12
C GLY A 46 4.49 -13.09 13.14
N GLU A 47 4.45 -12.81 11.83
CA GLU A 47 4.33 -13.81 10.78
C GLU A 47 5.67 -14.05 10.07
N MET A 48 5.83 -15.25 9.51
CA MET A 48 6.94 -15.65 8.65
C MET A 48 6.44 -16.37 7.41
N ALA A 49 7.21 -16.28 6.33
CA ALA A 49 7.06 -17.09 5.13
C ALA A 49 8.24 -18.04 5.00
N ILE A 50 7.95 -19.31 4.74
CA ILE A 50 8.92 -20.33 4.36
C ILE A 50 8.75 -20.52 2.85
N VAL A 51 9.79 -20.17 2.09
CA VAL A 51 9.77 -20.18 0.63
C VAL A 51 10.79 -21.20 0.13
N SER A 52 10.34 -22.13 -0.71
CA SER A 52 11.18 -23.07 -1.45
C SER A 52 10.94 -22.94 -2.95
N ALA A 53 11.69 -23.69 -3.75
CA ALA A 53 11.51 -23.74 -5.21
C ALA A 53 10.14 -24.32 -5.64
N THR A 54 9.40 -24.95 -4.73
CA THR A 54 8.14 -25.66 -5.03
C THR A 54 7.04 -25.39 -4.02
N SER A 55 7.24 -24.48 -3.06
CA SER A 55 6.20 -24.18 -2.08
C SER A 55 6.40 -22.85 -1.38
N VAL A 56 5.29 -22.27 -0.96
CA VAL A 56 5.24 -21.12 -0.05
C VAL A 56 4.29 -21.45 1.09
N VAL A 57 4.81 -21.41 2.32
CA VAL A 57 4.04 -21.70 3.53
C VAL A 57 4.16 -20.54 4.50
N TYR A 58 3.03 -20.14 5.10
CA TYR A 58 2.99 -19.07 6.09
C TYR A 58 2.79 -19.63 7.49
N LYS A 59 3.53 -19.08 8.45
CA LYS A 59 3.43 -19.45 9.86
C LYS A 59 3.50 -18.23 10.76
N GLY A 60 2.96 -18.34 11.96
CA GLY A 60 3.29 -17.42 13.04
C GLY A 60 4.64 -17.77 13.66
N ILE A 61 5.23 -16.85 14.43
CA ILE A 61 6.49 -17.11 15.15
C ILE A 61 6.41 -18.31 16.11
N SER A 62 5.21 -18.67 16.57
CA SER A 62 4.94 -19.87 17.38
C SER A 62 4.85 -21.17 16.58
N GLY A 63 4.95 -21.10 15.25
CA GLY A 63 5.08 -22.26 14.36
C GLY A 63 3.75 -22.82 13.81
N GLU A 64 2.62 -22.25 14.20
CA GLU A 64 1.30 -22.56 13.67
C GLU A 64 1.14 -22.12 12.22
N LEU A 65 0.38 -22.89 11.43
CA LEU A 65 0.11 -22.57 10.03
C LEU A 65 -0.91 -21.43 9.91
N ILE A 66 -0.60 -20.45 9.07
CA ILE A 66 -1.47 -19.31 8.80
C ILE A 66 -1.98 -19.39 7.36
N LYS A 67 -3.30 -19.26 7.17
CA LYS A 67 -3.90 -19.09 5.83
C LYS A 67 -3.95 -17.60 5.49
N LYS A 68 -3.18 -17.19 4.49
CA LYS A 68 -3.17 -15.81 3.99
C LYS A 68 -4.08 -15.67 2.78
N LYS A 69 -4.75 -14.52 2.67
CA LYS A 69 -5.45 -14.13 1.44
C LYS A 69 -4.47 -13.41 0.53
N SER A 70 -4.32 -13.89 -0.71
CA SER A 70 -3.60 -13.15 -1.72
C SER A 70 -4.43 -11.97 -2.22
N ARG A 71 -3.75 -10.91 -2.63
CA ARG A 71 -4.32 -9.79 -3.36
C ARG A 71 -3.71 -9.76 -4.74
N ARG A 72 -4.54 -9.68 -5.78
CA ARG A 72 -4.06 -9.43 -7.13
C ARG A 72 -3.59 -7.98 -7.25
N VAL A 73 -2.42 -7.82 -7.85
CA VAL A 73 -1.76 -6.54 -8.10
C VAL A 73 -1.29 -6.54 -9.54
N THR A 74 -1.57 -5.46 -10.27
CA THR A 74 -1.09 -5.29 -11.64
C THR A 74 0.20 -4.47 -11.65
N PRO A 75 1.00 -4.51 -12.73
CA PRO A 75 2.16 -3.63 -12.87
C PRO A 75 1.80 -2.14 -12.72
N GLU A 76 0.63 -1.73 -13.21
CA GLU A 76 0.14 -0.36 -13.14
C GLU A 76 -0.17 0.07 -11.70
N ASP A 77 -0.61 -0.86 -10.83
CA ASP A 77 -0.85 -0.59 -9.41
C ASP A 77 0.42 -0.27 -8.62
N VAL A 78 1.58 -0.62 -9.18
CA VAL A 78 2.87 -0.64 -8.47
C VAL A 78 3.88 0.34 -9.08
N LEU A 79 3.79 0.59 -10.38
CA LEU A 79 4.69 1.49 -11.08
C LEU A 79 4.44 2.94 -10.68
N VAL A 80 5.46 3.53 -10.06
CA VAL A 80 5.60 4.98 -10.02
C VAL A 80 6.26 5.40 -11.34
N ASP A 81 5.46 5.91 -12.27
CA ASP A 81 6.00 6.49 -13.51
C ASP A 81 6.54 7.91 -13.26
N LYS A 82 7.47 8.37 -14.10
CA LYS A 82 7.92 9.76 -14.15
C LYS A 82 6.89 10.69 -14.78
N SER A 83 5.81 10.18 -15.37
CA SER A 83 4.70 10.96 -15.94
C SER A 83 5.18 12.08 -16.89
N GLY A 84 6.20 11.78 -17.68
CA GLY A 84 6.82 12.74 -18.62
C GLY A 84 7.86 13.70 -18.03
N TYR A 85 8.09 13.69 -16.71
CA TYR A 85 9.14 14.50 -16.08
C TYR A 85 10.54 13.88 -16.22
N ARG A 86 11.56 14.74 -16.28
CA ARG A 86 12.97 14.31 -16.38
C ARG A 86 13.45 13.58 -15.11
N HIS A 87 13.00 14.03 -13.94
CA HIS A 87 13.43 13.56 -12.62
C HIS A 87 12.21 13.27 -11.74
N PHE A 88 12.27 12.23 -10.91
CA PHE A 88 11.20 11.90 -9.95
C PHE A 88 10.95 13.04 -8.96
N MET A 89 12.02 13.65 -8.44
CA MET A 89 11.91 14.80 -7.54
C MET A 89 11.16 15.99 -8.18
N LEU A 90 11.37 16.22 -9.48
CA LEU A 90 10.66 17.27 -10.20
C LEU A 90 9.16 16.94 -10.31
N LYS A 91 8.82 15.68 -10.64
CA LYS A 91 7.43 15.21 -10.61
C LYS A 91 6.80 15.43 -9.24
N GLU A 92 7.46 14.98 -8.17
CA GLU A 92 6.95 15.09 -6.80
C GLU A 92 6.71 16.54 -6.38
N ILE A 93 7.61 17.47 -6.72
CA ILE A 93 7.42 18.91 -6.49
C ILE A 93 6.18 19.43 -7.24
N MET A 94 6.02 19.04 -8.51
CA MET A 94 4.90 19.49 -9.35
C MET A 94 3.56 18.86 -8.94
N GLU A 95 3.57 17.69 -8.30
CA GLU A 95 2.38 17.00 -7.81
C GLU A 95 1.90 17.48 -6.42
N GLN A 96 2.71 18.28 -5.71
CA GLN A 96 2.36 18.77 -4.36
C GLN A 96 0.96 19.42 -4.26
N PRO A 97 0.52 20.29 -5.21
CA PRO A 97 -0.80 20.91 -5.11
C PRO A 97 -1.94 19.88 -5.10
N GLN A 98 -1.85 18.86 -5.97
CA GLN A 98 -2.84 17.80 -6.04
C GLN A 98 -2.77 16.90 -4.81
N SER A 99 -1.56 16.57 -4.34
CA SER A 99 -1.35 15.75 -3.13
C SER A 99 -1.98 16.40 -1.89
N VAL A 100 -1.82 17.72 -1.72
CA VAL A 100 -2.44 18.48 -0.64
C VAL A 100 -3.96 18.50 -0.79
N SER A 101 -4.48 18.76 -1.99
CA SER A 101 -5.91 18.75 -2.26
C SER A 101 -6.55 17.39 -1.94
N ASN A 102 -5.94 16.29 -2.39
CA ASN A 102 -6.42 14.93 -2.15
C ASN A 102 -6.44 14.60 -0.64
N ALA A 103 -5.37 14.96 0.09
CA ALA A 103 -5.28 14.69 1.52
C ALA A 103 -6.35 15.40 2.36
N ILE A 104 -6.85 16.54 1.88
CA ILE A 104 -7.86 17.35 2.57
C ILE A 104 -9.28 17.01 2.09
N SER A 105 -9.46 16.61 0.82
CA SER A 105 -10.77 16.39 0.21
C SER A 105 -11.60 15.31 0.93
N GLU A 106 -10.96 14.29 1.49
CA GLU A 106 -11.65 13.26 2.29
C GLU A 106 -12.13 13.76 3.67
N ARG A 107 -11.68 14.95 4.08
CA ARG A 107 -11.97 15.54 5.38
C ARG A 107 -12.92 16.74 5.31
N ILE A 108 -13.29 17.19 4.12
CA ILE A 108 -14.17 18.35 3.92
C ILE A 108 -15.43 17.91 3.18
N ASP A 109 -16.57 18.11 3.83
CA ASP A 109 -17.88 18.10 3.17
C ASP A 109 -18.18 19.52 2.67
N PHE A 110 -18.00 19.72 1.37
CA PHE A 110 -18.23 21.01 0.73
C PHE A 110 -19.71 21.39 0.64
N GLU A 111 -20.63 20.42 0.65
CA GLU A 111 -22.07 20.70 0.56
C GLU A 111 -22.60 21.24 1.89
N ASN A 112 -22.16 20.64 3.00
CA ASN A 112 -22.59 21.02 4.34
C ASN A 112 -21.62 21.98 5.05
N GLY A 113 -20.46 22.28 4.45
CA GLY A 113 -19.43 23.13 5.04
C GLY A 113 -18.83 22.54 6.32
N LEU A 114 -18.75 21.21 6.42
CA LEU A 114 -18.30 20.49 7.60
C LEU A 114 -16.89 19.94 7.40
N ILE A 115 -16.08 19.96 8.46
CA ILE A 115 -14.75 19.36 8.48
C ILE A 115 -14.76 18.19 9.46
N THR A 116 -14.33 17.02 9.01
CA THR A 116 -14.25 15.79 9.82
C THR A 116 -12.80 15.44 10.13
N LEU A 117 -12.46 15.44 11.42
CA LEU A 117 -11.12 15.12 11.94
C LEU A 117 -11.17 13.93 12.90
N SER A 118 -11.73 12.80 12.47
CA SER A 118 -12.04 11.62 13.31
C SER A 118 -10.86 11.07 14.11
N GLU A 119 -9.64 11.25 13.62
CA GLU A 119 -8.40 10.75 14.22
C GLU A 119 -7.79 11.70 15.24
N ILE A 120 -8.26 12.96 15.27
CA ILE A 120 -7.75 13.97 16.19
C ILE A 120 -8.77 14.08 17.33
N ASN A 121 -8.40 13.56 18.50
CA ASN A 121 -9.21 13.70 19.72
C ASN A 121 -9.08 15.12 20.28
N LEU A 122 -9.56 16.10 19.52
CA LEU A 122 -9.67 17.48 19.96
C LEU A 122 -11.01 17.62 20.68
N GLU A 123 -10.97 18.11 21.92
CA GLU A 123 -12.15 18.68 22.57
C GLU A 123 -12.49 19.99 21.86
N LEU A 124 -13.11 19.89 20.68
CA LEU A 124 -13.59 21.06 19.95
C LEU A 124 -14.91 21.53 20.57
N PRO A 125 -15.13 22.85 20.69
CA PRO A 125 -16.47 23.36 20.89
C PRO A 125 -17.37 22.88 19.73
N LYS A 126 -18.63 22.56 20.03
CA LYS A 126 -19.61 21.83 19.16
C LYS A 126 -19.80 22.37 17.73
N SER A 127 -19.21 23.51 17.37
CA SER A 127 -19.23 24.05 16.01
C SER A 127 -18.08 25.03 15.81
N ILE A 128 -17.15 24.73 14.91
CA ILE A 128 -16.26 25.73 14.30
C ILE A 128 -16.88 26.06 12.95
N VAL A 129 -17.47 27.25 12.84
CA VAL A 129 -18.05 27.74 11.59
C VAL A 129 -16.92 28.23 10.71
N LEU A 130 -16.80 27.69 9.50
CA LEU A 130 -15.95 28.23 8.45
C LEU A 130 -16.41 29.66 8.13
N ARG A 131 -15.68 30.66 8.63
CA ARG A 131 -15.85 32.05 8.20
C ARG A 131 -15.16 32.22 6.85
N ARG A 132 -15.90 32.78 5.88
CA ARG A 132 -15.34 33.32 4.63
C ARG A 132 -14.35 34.44 4.91
#